data_AF-A0A819T0D0-F1
#
_entry.id   AF-A0A819T0D0-F1
#
_cell.length_a   1.000
_cell.length_b   1.000
_cell.length_c   1.000
_cell.angle_alpha   90.00
_cell.angle_beta   90.00
_cell.angle_gamma   90.00
#
_symmetry.space_group_name_H-M   'P 1'
#
loop_
_entity.id
_entity.type
_entity.pdbx_description
1 polymer ?
#
loop_
_entity_poly.entity_id
_entity_poly.type
_entity_poly.pdbx_seq_one_letter_code
_entity_poly.pdbx_strand_id
1 'polypeptide(L)'
;SVDYNRVFIGRIIPRIEYDALRAAVNDLGLNESLPEAMSETLQQDDEFLKTMHKVLLEYEVEEGELICPETGRKFPISKGIPNMLLQETEVS
;
A
#
# COMPACT_ATOMS: atom_id res chain seq x y z
N SER A 1 -15.61 3.83 -5.56
CA SER A 1 -14.86 2.67 -6.06
C SER A 1 -14.38 3.00 -7.46
N VAL A 2 -13.11 2.71 -7.72
CA VAL A 2 -12.44 2.95 -9.00
C VAL A 2 -12.66 1.73 -9.89
N ASP A 3 -12.97 1.95 -11.18
CA ASP A 3 -13.17 0.83 -12.10
C ASP A 3 -11.87 0.04 -12.33
N TYR A 4 -11.98 -1.30 -12.35
CA TYR A 4 -10.85 -2.17 -12.62
C TYR A 4 -10.27 -1.92 -14.02
N ASN A 5 -8.98 -1.64 -14.07
CA ASN A 5 -8.23 -1.49 -15.31
C ASN A 5 -6.96 -2.36 -15.29
N ARG A 6 -7.05 -3.52 -15.94
CA ARG A 6 -5.95 -4.49 -16.04
C ARG A 6 -4.64 -3.88 -16.54
N VAL A 7 -4.72 -3.02 -17.57
CA VAL A 7 -3.53 -2.39 -18.17
C VAL A 7 -2.86 -1.43 -17.20
N PHE A 8 -3.65 -0.71 -16.41
CA PHE A 8 -3.15 0.20 -15.38
C PHE A 8 -2.43 -0.58 -14.26
N ILE A 9 -3.09 -1.61 -13.70
CA ILE A 9 -2.50 -2.43 -12.63
C ILE A 9 -1.22 -3.11 -13.10
N GLY A 10 -1.23 -3.73 -14.29
CA GLY A 10 -0.05 -4.38 -14.84
C GLY A 10 1.15 -3.44 -15.06
N ARG A 11 0.91 -2.15 -15.29
CA ARG A 11 1.99 -1.13 -15.40
C ARG A 11 2.52 -0.65 -14.05
N ILE A 12 1.69 -0.69 -13.01
CA ILE A 12 2.06 -0.27 -11.65
C ILE A 12 2.84 -1.36 -10.94
N ILE A 13 2.43 -2.62 -11.10
CA ILE A 13 3.02 -3.78 -10.41
C ILE A 13 4.55 -3.77 -10.35
N PRO A 14 5.29 -3.55 -11.47
CA PRO A 14 6.76 -3.58 -11.44
C PRO A 14 7.41 -2.47 -10.59
N ARG A 15 6.65 -1.46 -10.16
CA ARG A 15 7.10 -0.33 -9.34
C ARG A 15 6.73 -0.46 -7.87
N ILE A 16 5.96 -1.49 -7.52
CA ILE A 16 5.50 -1.72 -6.16
C ILE A 16 6.58 -2.45 -5.37
N GLU A 17 6.90 -1.91 -4.20
CA GLU A 17 7.61 -2.66 -3.16
C GLU A 17 6.59 -3.63 -2.53
N TYR A 18 6.69 -4.91 -2.91
CA TYR A 18 5.65 -5.88 -2.63
C TYR A 18 5.60 -6.30 -1.15
N ASP A 19 6.75 -6.39 -0.50
CA ASP A 19 6.83 -6.81 0.89
C ASP A 19 6.26 -5.75 1.83
N ALA A 20 6.50 -4.46 1.53
CA ALA A 20 5.90 -3.32 2.23
C ALA A 20 4.38 -3.29 2.02
N LEU A 21 3.87 -3.60 0.82
CA LEU A 21 2.43 -3.70 0.59
C LEU A 21 1.82 -4.84 1.42
N ARG A 22 2.46 -6.00 1.44
CA ARG A 22 2.01 -7.15 2.24
C ARG A 22 2.00 -6.84 3.73
N ALA A 23 3.04 -6.17 4.22
CA ALA A 23 3.09 -5.69 5.60
C ALA A 23 1.91 -4.75 5.90
N ALA A 24 1.66 -3.76 5.03
CA ALA A 24 0.53 -2.83 5.20
C ALA A 24 -0.83 -3.53 5.22
N VAL A 25 -1.07 -4.51 4.34
CA VAL A 25 -2.30 -5.33 4.32
C VAL A 25 -2.50 -6.06 5.66
N ASN A 26 -1.42 -6.61 6.22
CA ASN A 26 -1.45 -7.31 7.51
C ASN A 26 -1.66 -6.34 8.68
N ASP A 27 -0.95 -5.21 8.71
CA ASP A 27 -1.02 -4.21 9.77
C ASP A 27 -2.42 -3.57 9.85
N LEU A 28 -3.07 -3.40 8.70
CA LEU A 28 -4.45 -2.91 8.59
C LEU A 28 -5.50 -3.99 8.85
N GLY A 29 -5.11 -5.27 9.01
CA GLY A 29 -6.01 -6.38 9.26
C GLY A 29 -6.99 -6.63 8.09
N LEU A 30 -6.58 -6.36 6.85
CA LEU A 30 -7.43 -6.57 5.68
C LEU A 30 -7.57 -8.06 5.39
N ASN A 31 -8.76 -8.48 4.93
CA ASN A 31 -9.06 -9.88 4.61
C ASN A 31 -8.54 -10.34 3.24
N GLU A 32 -7.56 -9.64 2.66
CA GLU A 32 -6.99 -9.96 1.35
C GLU A 32 -5.73 -10.82 1.52
N SER A 33 -5.72 -12.00 0.92
CA SER A 33 -4.60 -12.94 1.02
C SER A 33 -3.58 -12.70 -0.09
N LEU A 34 -2.53 -11.95 0.21
CA LEU A 34 -1.42 -11.75 -0.72
C LEU A 34 -0.39 -12.90 -0.64
N PRO A 35 -0.03 -13.55 -1.77
CA PRO A 35 1.02 -14.56 -1.85
C PRO A 35 2.35 -14.09 -1.24
N GLU A 36 3.21 -15.03 -0.84
CA GLU A 36 4.51 -14.69 -0.24
C GLU A 36 5.46 -13.97 -1.20
N ALA A 37 5.40 -14.31 -2.49
CA ALA A 37 6.24 -13.71 -3.52
C ALA A 37 5.44 -13.44 -4.78
N MET A 38 5.73 -12.32 -5.43
CA MET A 38 5.13 -11.97 -6.71
C MET A 38 5.93 -12.61 -7.86
N SER A 39 5.41 -13.71 -8.40
CA SER A 39 6.00 -14.38 -9.56
C SER A 39 5.54 -13.76 -10.89
N GLU A 40 6.31 -13.93 -11.97
CA GLU A 40 5.93 -13.47 -13.31
C GLU A 40 4.58 -14.03 -13.77
N THR A 41 4.27 -15.28 -13.40
CA THR A 41 2.98 -15.91 -13.70
C THR A 41 1.83 -15.20 -12.99
N LEU A 42 1.99 -14.84 -11.71
CA LEU A 42 0.97 -14.11 -10.96
C LEU A 42 0.72 -12.71 -11.54
N GLN A 43 1.75 -12.04 -12.05
CA GLN A 43 1.59 -10.71 -12.68
C GLN A 43 0.72 -10.74 -13.95
N GLN A 44 0.47 -11.92 -14.52
CA GLN A 44 -0.42 -12.11 -15.67
C GLN A 44 -1.80 -12.67 -15.27
N ASP A 45 -1.96 -13.14 -14.04
CA ASP A 45 -3.20 -13.72 -13.51
C ASP A 45 -4.23 -12.62 -13.22
N ASP A 46 -5.38 -12.67 -13.90
CA ASP A 46 -6.42 -11.65 -13.78
C ASP A 46 -7.04 -11.58 -12.37
N GLU A 47 -7.13 -12.71 -11.65
CA GLU A 47 -7.65 -12.70 -10.28
C GLU A 47 -6.67 -12.04 -9.32
N PHE A 48 -5.38 -12.32 -9.46
CA PHE A 48 -4.35 -11.61 -8.72
C PHE A 48 -4.37 -10.10 -9.02
N LEU A 49 -4.50 -9.72 -10.30
CA LEU A 49 -4.58 -8.31 -10.70
C LEU A 49 -5.82 -7.60 -10.13
N LYS A 50 -6.95 -8.30 -9.96
CA LYS A 50 -8.13 -7.77 -9.25
C LYS A 50 -7.87 -7.60 -7.76
N THR A 51 -7.21 -8.56 -7.10
CA THR A 51 -6.81 -8.39 -5.69
C THR A 51 -5.88 -7.18 -5.54
N MET A 52 -4.90 -7.02 -6.43
CA MET A 52 -4.00 -5.87 -6.42
C MET A 52 -4.75 -4.55 -6.66
N HIS A 53 -5.74 -4.53 -7.56
CA HIS A 53 -6.63 -3.37 -7.75
C HIS A 53 -7.32 -2.98 -6.45
N LYS A 54 -7.93 -3.94 -5.75
CA LYS A 54 -8.59 -3.67 -4.47
C LYS A 54 -7.63 -3.10 -3.44
N VAL A 55 -6.53 -3.82 -3.20
CA VAL A 55 -5.53 -3.45 -2.19
C VAL A 55 -4.93 -2.06 -2.46
N LEU A 56 -4.65 -1.74 -3.72
CA LEU A 56 -3.99 -0.48 -4.08
C LEU A 56 -4.94 0.70 -4.22
N LEU A 57 -6.20 0.49 -4.61
CA LEU A 57 -7.09 1.58 -5.07
C LEU A 57 -8.47 1.62 -4.38
N GLU A 58 -8.88 0.56 -3.68
CA GLU A 58 -10.20 0.52 -3.04
C GLU A 58 -10.13 0.64 -1.52
N TYR A 59 -9.02 0.25 -0.89
CA TYR A 59 -8.81 0.48 0.54
C TYR A 59 -8.19 1.85 0.78
N GLU A 60 -8.83 2.63 1.64
CA GLU A 60 -8.41 3.96 2.04
C GLU A 60 -8.29 4.02 3.57
N VAL A 61 -7.21 4.60 4.08
CA VAL A 61 -7.00 4.80 5.51
C VAL A 61 -7.47 6.20 5.88
N GLU A 62 -8.65 6.33 6.50
CA GLU A 62 -9.18 7.65 6.89
C GLU A 62 -8.41 8.28 8.06
N GLU A 63 -8.08 7.49 9.08
CA GLU A 63 -7.36 7.93 10.28
C GLU A 63 -6.30 6.89 10.66
N GLY A 64 -5.10 7.33 11.03
CA GLY A 64 -4.00 6.43 11.38
C GLY A 64 -2.65 7.14 11.48
N GLU A 65 -1.56 6.40 11.36
CA GLU A 65 -0.21 6.96 11.33
C GLU A 65 0.70 6.08 10.46
N LEU A 66 1.63 6.70 9.74
CA LEU A 66 2.78 6.02 9.15
C LEU A 66 3.94 6.10 10.15
N ILE A 67 4.60 4.98 10.41
CA ILE A 67 5.71 4.92 11.37
C ILE A 67 7.02 4.70 10.61
N CYS A 68 8.00 5.56 10.81
CA CYS A 68 9.34 5.36 10.27
C CYS A 68 10.00 4.18 11.00
N PRO A 69 10.41 3.11 10.30
CA PRO A 69 10.99 1.93 10.94
C PRO A 69 12.36 2.19 11.59
N GLU A 70 13.09 3.21 11.15
CA GLU A 70 14.43 3.52 11.65
C GLU A 70 14.41 4.39 12.92
N THR A 71 13.45 5.34 12.99
CA THR A 71 13.41 6.36 14.06
C THR A 71 12.22 6.20 15.01
N GLY A 72 11.23 5.38 14.64
CA GLY A 72 9.95 5.27 15.36
C GLY A 72 9.06 6.51 15.22
N ARG A 73 9.46 7.48 14.40
CA ARG A 73 8.69 8.71 14.17
C ARG A 73 7.34 8.40 13.53
N LYS A 74 6.30 9.06 14.02
CA LYS A 74 4.92 8.93 13.55
C LYS A 74 4.53 10.10 12.65
N PHE A 75 3.93 9.80 11.51
CA PHE A 75 3.35 10.74 10.57
C PHE A 75 1.84 10.51 10.54
N PRO A 76 1.03 11.37 11.19
CA PRO A 76 -0.39 11.12 11.33
C PRO A 76 -1.12 11.23 9.98
N ILE A 77 -2.10 10.36 9.79
CA ILE A 77 -3.08 10.39 8.71
C ILE A 77 -4.38 10.88 9.34
N SER A 78 -4.96 11.95 8.79
CA SER A 78 -6.29 12.42 9.19
C SER A 78 -7.10 12.81 7.97
N LYS A 79 -8.38 12.41 7.95
CA LYS A 79 -9.30 12.58 6.81
C LYS A 79 -8.70 12.06 5.50
N GLY A 80 -7.97 10.95 5.57
CA GLY A 80 -7.31 10.33 4.43
C GLY A 80 -6.04 11.03 3.94
N ILE A 81 -5.57 12.08 4.64
CA ILE A 81 -4.42 12.87 4.22
C ILE A 81 -3.23 12.59 5.16
N PRO A 82 -2.14 11.98 4.68
CA PRO A 82 -0.92 11.81 5.47
C PRO A 82 -0.19 13.15 5.65
N ASN A 83 0.20 13.47 6.89
CA ASN A 83 1.03 14.62 7.20
C ASN A 83 2.51 14.22 7.34
N MET A 84 3.27 14.48 6.28
CA MET A 84 4.71 14.17 6.19
C MET A 84 5.61 15.36 6.56
N LEU A 85 5.07 16.46 7.11
CA LEU A 85 5.87 17.64 7.46
C LEU A 85 6.78 17.36 8.66
N LEU A 86 8.02 17.84 8.55
CA LEU A 86 9.02 17.79 9.61
C LEU A 86 9.03 19.13 10.36
N GLN A 87 9.10 19.10 11.69
CA GLN A 87 9.38 20.30 12.48
C GLN A 87 10.89 20.63 12.41
N GLU A 88 11.24 21.91 12.55
CA GLU A 88 12.63 22.38 12.45
C GLU A 88 13.58 21.68 13.44
N THR A 89 13.09 21.25 14.60
CA THR A 89 13.86 20.51 15.61
C THR A 89 14.11 19.04 15.24
N GLU A 90 13.54 18.56 14.15
CA GLU A 90 13.62 17.16 13.71
C GLU A 90 14.46 16.99 12.43
N VAL A 91 14.96 18.10 11.88
CA VAL A 91 15.97 18.11 10.81
C VAL A 91 17.33 18.25 11.48
N SER A 92 17.90 17.15 11.96
CA SER A 92 19.23 17.13 12.59
C SER A 92 20.03 15.94 12.11
#